data_AF-A0A960U302-F1
#
_entry.id   AF-A0A960U302-F1
#
_cell.length_a   1.000
_cell.length_b   1.000
_cell.length_c   1.000
_cell.angle_alpha   90.00
_cell.angle_beta   90.00
_cell.angle_gamma   90.00
#
_symmetry.space_group_name_H-M   'P 1'
#
loop_
_entity.id
_entity.type
_entity.pdbx_description
1 polymer ?
#
loop_
_entity_poly.entity_id
_entity_poly.type
_entity_poly.pdbx_seq_one_letter_code
_entity_poly.pdbx_strand_id
1 'polypeptide(L)'
;MGEFAEQPEPRATAPDRIPGPMSPRALAAFFAVGLIGLVLFLAYYHQAFPEASLDIRMTRQEALDAAVKYIADRGFDVEGLRPTAIMNKRGNEVNYLERHLGLAEANELFARTVPVWRWEVRLFRELDELEYGVDFSPDGRAVEFIRDLPEKDEGARLDREQARQIAADFLRDNSGLDATQYEFIEYR
;
A
#
# COMPACT_ATOMS: atom_id res chain seq x y z
N MET A 1 -53.20 60.80 13.66
CA MET A 1 -53.38 59.90 12.50
C MET A 1 -52.01 59.78 11.85
N GLY A 2 -51.28 58.70 12.12
CA GLY A 2 -49.95 58.47 11.57
C GLY A 2 -50.07 57.97 10.14
N GLU A 3 -49.48 58.71 9.21
CA GLU A 3 -49.36 58.36 7.80
C GLU A 3 -48.41 57.17 7.68
N PHE A 4 -48.94 55.99 7.33
CA PHE A 4 -48.13 54.84 6.99
C PHE A 4 -47.44 55.15 5.65
N ALA A 5 -46.16 55.54 5.72
CA ALA A 5 -45.32 55.63 4.55
C ALA A 5 -45.22 54.23 3.91
N GLU A 6 -45.75 54.11 2.71
CA GLU A 6 -45.66 52.91 1.88
C GLU A 6 -44.18 52.58 1.63
N GLN A 7 -43.70 51.44 2.12
CA GLN A 7 -42.34 51.00 1.85
C GLN A 7 -42.21 50.68 0.35
N PRO A 8 -41.17 51.17 -0.35
CA PRO A 8 -40.99 50.86 -1.75
C PRO A 8 -40.76 49.36 -1.94
N GLU A 9 -41.51 48.75 -2.87
CA GLU A 9 -41.34 47.33 -3.19
C GLU A 9 -39.88 46.99 -3.56
N PRO A 10 -39.37 45.82 -3.15
CA PRO A 10 -38.05 45.37 -3.54
C PRO A 10 -37.99 45.24 -5.07
N ARG A 11 -37.09 46.02 -5.66
CA ARG A 11 -36.82 46.03 -7.11
C ARG A 11 -36.47 44.60 -7.52
N ALA A 12 -37.29 43.98 -8.38
CA ALA A 12 -37.02 42.66 -8.92
C ALA A 12 -35.59 42.62 -9.49
N THR A 13 -34.71 41.86 -8.85
CA THR A 13 -33.37 41.60 -9.37
C THR A 13 -33.52 40.80 -10.65
N ALA A 14 -32.93 41.29 -11.74
CA ALA A 14 -32.94 40.62 -13.04
C ALA A 14 -32.55 39.13 -12.87
N PRO A 15 -33.18 38.20 -13.61
CA PRO A 15 -32.84 36.79 -13.49
C PRO A 15 -31.35 36.59 -13.77
N ASP A 16 -30.72 35.73 -12.96
CA ASP A 16 -29.32 35.36 -13.10
C ASP A 16 -29.08 34.91 -14.55
N ARG A 17 -28.18 35.59 -15.27
CA ARG A 17 -27.98 35.31 -16.70
C ARG A 17 -27.39 33.91 -16.84
N ILE A 18 -28.16 32.99 -17.40
CA ILE A 18 -27.63 31.69 -17.80
C ILE A 18 -26.48 31.96 -18.79
N PRO A 19 -25.25 31.49 -18.53
CA PRO A 19 -24.13 31.72 -19.42
C PRO A 19 -24.46 31.17 -20.82
N GLY A 20 -24.31 32.02 -21.84
CA GLY A 20 -24.56 31.64 -23.23
C GLY A 20 -23.58 30.57 -23.72
N PRO A 21 -23.87 29.92 -24.87
CA PRO A 21 -23.00 28.89 -25.42
C PRO A 21 -21.58 29.44 -25.67
N MET A 22 -20.56 28.64 -25.33
CA MET A 22 -19.16 29.01 -25.56
C MET A 22 -18.94 29.38 -27.03
N SER A 23 -18.15 30.44 -27.27
CA SER A 23 -17.71 30.77 -28.62
C SER A 23 -16.91 29.61 -29.22
N PRO A 24 -16.96 29.36 -30.54
CA PRO A 24 -16.21 28.27 -31.18
C PRO A 24 -14.70 28.31 -30.90
N ARG A 25 -14.13 29.51 -30.71
CA ARG A 25 -12.72 29.70 -30.34
C ARG A 25 -12.44 29.29 -28.89
N ALA A 26 -13.33 29.65 -27.97
CA ALA A 26 -13.22 29.23 -26.57
C ALA A 26 -13.37 27.71 -26.44
N LEU A 27 -14.30 27.13 -27.20
CA LEU A 27 -14.49 25.68 -27.25
C LEU A 27 -13.25 24.97 -27.83
N ALA A 28 -12.69 25.48 -28.94
CA ALA A 28 -11.47 24.94 -29.54
C ALA A 28 -10.27 25.04 -28.59
N ALA A 29 -10.11 26.17 -27.88
CA ALA A 29 -9.07 26.33 -26.87
C ALA A 29 -9.24 25.35 -25.71
N PHE A 30 -10.48 25.14 -25.25
CA PHE A 30 -10.78 24.16 -24.21
C PHE A 30 -10.40 22.73 -24.63
N PHE A 31 -10.77 22.31 -25.84
CA PHE A 31 -10.35 21.01 -26.38
C PHE A 31 -8.84 20.92 -26.57
N ALA A 32 -8.18 22.00 -27.00
CA ALA A 32 -6.72 22.02 -27.15
C ALA A 32 -6.03 21.83 -25.78
N VAL A 33 -6.47 22.53 -24.75
CA VAL A 33 -5.94 22.36 -23.37
C VAL A 33 -6.24 20.97 -22.84
N GLY A 34 -7.44 20.44 -23.05
CA GLY A 34 -7.80 19.08 -22.68
C GLY A 34 -6.93 18.03 -23.37
N LEU A 35 -6.65 18.22 -24.66
CA LEU A 35 -5.78 17.33 -25.43
C LEU A 35 -4.33 17.40 -24.94
N ILE A 36 -3.81 18.61 -24.67
CA ILE A 36 -2.47 18.77 -24.08
C ILE A 36 -2.41 18.08 -22.72
N GLY A 37 -3.42 18.27 -21.86
CA GLY A 37 -3.53 17.59 -20.57
C GLY A 37 -3.54 16.07 -20.69
N LEU A 38 -4.29 15.53 -21.65
CA LEU A 38 -4.32 14.09 -21.93
C LEU A 38 -2.97 13.57 -22.45
N VAL A 39 -2.32 14.28 -23.36
CA VAL A 39 -1.00 13.91 -23.88
C VAL A 39 0.05 13.91 -22.77
N LEU A 40 0.06 14.95 -21.92
CA LEU A 40 0.95 14.99 -20.76
C LEU A 40 0.64 13.87 -19.77
N PHE A 41 -0.64 13.62 -19.48
CA PHE A 41 -1.04 12.51 -18.63
C PHE A 41 -0.51 11.18 -19.19
N LEU A 42 -0.77 10.86 -20.44
CA LEU A 42 -0.32 9.61 -21.06
C LEU A 42 1.21 9.50 -21.14
N ALA A 43 1.91 10.61 -21.38
CA ALA A 43 3.37 10.63 -21.47
C ALA A 43 4.05 10.40 -20.10
N TYR A 44 3.46 10.93 -19.02
CA TYR A 44 4.05 10.88 -17.68
C TYR A 44 3.35 9.92 -16.71
N TYR A 45 2.28 9.22 -17.12
CA TYR A 45 1.48 8.35 -16.25
C TYR A 45 2.33 7.32 -15.51
N HIS A 46 3.16 6.57 -16.22
CA HIS A 46 4.01 5.54 -15.62
C HIS A 46 5.16 6.11 -14.78
N GLN A 47 5.58 7.34 -15.03
CA GLN A 47 6.62 8.01 -14.25
C GLN A 47 6.05 8.60 -12.94
N ALA A 48 4.82 9.12 -13.00
CA ALA A 48 4.12 9.73 -11.86
C ALA A 48 3.38 8.71 -10.99
N PHE A 49 2.95 7.58 -11.57
CA PHE A 49 2.19 6.52 -10.90
C PHE A 49 2.65 5.11 -11.29
N PRO A 50 3.91 4.73 -11.05
CA PRO A 50 4.35 3.37 -11.34
C PRO A 50 3.70 2.31 -10.46
N GLU A 51 3.08 2.70 -9.33
CA GLU A 51 2.15 1.87 -8.58
C GLU A 51 0.98 1.33 -9.41
N ALA A 52 0.61 2.01 -10.51
CA ALA A 52 -0.40 1.55 -11.44
C ALA A 52 0.13 0.52 -12.47
N SER A 53 1.44 0.26 -12.48
CA SER A 53 2.11 -0.66 -13.41
C SER A 53 2.31 -2.07 -12.83
N LEU A 54 1.57 -2.41 -11.77
CA LEU A 54 1.68 -3.71 -11.13
C LEU A 54 1.24 -4.81 -12.10
N ASP A 55 2.19 -5.67 -12.46
CA ASP A 55 1.89 -6.94 -13.08
C ASP A 55 1.43 -7.91 -11.99
N ILE A 56 0.14 -7.82 -11.63
CA ILE A 56 -0.48 -8.71 -10.66
C ILE A 56 -0.72 -10.05 -11.36
N ARG A 57 0.23 -10.98 -11.20
CA ARG A 57 0.14 -12.33 -11.77
C ARG A 57 -0.53 -13.29 -10.82
N MET A 58 -0.34 -13.09 -9.52
CA MET A 58 -0.92 -13.92 -8.48
C MET A 58 -2.36 -13.48 -8.18
N THR A 59 -3.30 -14.42 -8.23
CA THR A 59 -4.69 -14.23 -7.83
C THR A 59 -4.85 -14.35 -6.31
N ARG A 60 -5.99 -13.86 -5.80
CA ARG A 60 -6.33 -14.01 -4.37
C ARG A 60 -6.35 -15.48 -3.92
N GLN A 61 -6.91 -16.37 -4.75
CA GLN A 61 -7.01 -17.79 -4.38
C GLN A 61 -5.62 -18.45 -4.35
N GLU A 62 -4.77 -18.15 -5.34
CA GLU A 62 -3.39 -18.62 -5.34
C GLU A 62 -2.62 -18.11 -4.11
N ALA A 63 -2.85 -16.87 -3.66
CA ALA A 63 -2.25 -16.34 -2.44
C ALA A 63 -2.68 -17.13 -1.19
N LEU A 64 -3.96 -17.48 -1.07
CA LEU A 64 -4.47 -18.30 0.03
C LEU A 64 -3.82 -19.69 0.02
N ASP A 65 -3.83 -20.36 -1.12
CA ASP A 65 -3.30 -21.72 -1.27
C ASP A 65 -1.77 -21.75 -1.03
N ALA A 66 -1.06 -20.74 -1.55
CA ALA A 66 0.37 -20.58 -1.35
C ALA A 66 0.72 -20.32 0.11
N ALA A 67 -0.07 -19.52 0.85
CA ALA A 67 0.16 -19.25 2.27
C ALA A 67 0.05 -20.53 3.11
N VAL A 68 -1.03 -21.30 2.92
CA VAL A 68 -1.26 -22.58 3.62
C VAL A 68 -0.07 -23.51 3.37
N LYS A 69 0.35 -23.65 2.10
CA LYS A 69 1.50 -24.46 1.75
C LYS A 69 2.79 -23.93 2.37
N TYR A 70 3.05 -22.63 2.29
CA TYR A 70 4.27 -22.00 2.78
C TYR A 70 4.47 -22.17 4.29
N ILE A 71 3.38 -22.13 5.05
CA ILE A 71 3.36 -22.34 6.50
C ILE A 71 3.52 -23.83 6.83
N ALA A 72 2.81 -24.71 6.14
CA ALA A 72 2.92 -26.16 6.33
C ALA A 72 4.30 -26.72 5.98
N ASP A 73 4.93 -26.23 4.90
CA ASP A 73 6.28 -26.63 4.49
C ASP A 73 7.35 -26.25 5.54
N ARG A 74 7.04 -25.32 6.46
CA ARG A 74 7.88 -24.96 7.62
C ARG A 74 7.60 -25.81 8.86
N GLY A 75 6.71 -26.79 8.75
CA GLY A 75 6.37 -27.71 9.83
C GLY A 75 5.34 -27.18 10.82
N PHE A 76 4.63 -26.09 10.49
CA PHE A 76 3.55 -25.58 11.34
C PHE A 76 2.22 -26.25 10.99
N ASP A 77 1.43 -26.51 12.02
CA ASP A 77 0.07 -27.02 11.85
C ASP A 77 -0.86 -25.90 11.38
N VAL A 78 -1.52 -26.15 10.25
CA VAL A 78 -2.50 -25.25 9.63
C VAL A 78 -3.92 -25.79 9.74
N GLU A 79 -4.12 -26.94 10.39
CA GLU A 79 -5.43 -27.57 10.50
C GLU A 79 -6.40 -26.71 11.32
N GLY A 80 -7.59 -26.48 10.75
CA GLY A 80 -8.63 -25.67 11.36
C GLY A 80 -8.34 -24.17 11.39
N LEU A 81 -7.24 -23.70 10.80
CA LEU A 81 -7.01 -22.27 10.56
C LEU A 81 -7.83 -21.79 9.36
N ARG A 82 -8.31 -20.56 9.43
CA ARG A 82 -9.05 -19.89 8.36
C ARG A 82 -8.13 -18.90 7.65
N PRO A 83 -7.85 -19.08 6.36
CA PRO A 83 -7.05 -18.14 5.60
C PRO A 83 -7.90 -16.98 5.07
N THR A 84 -7.35 -15.78 5.11
CA THR A 84 -7.92 -14.58 4.49
C THR A 84 -6.82 -13.83 3.76
N ALA A 85 -7.16 -13.22 2.62
CA ALA A 85 -6.21 -12.49 1.81
C ALA A 85 -6.80 -11.15 1.37
N ILE A 86 -6.00 -10.09 1.50
CA ILE A 86 -6.27 -8.76 0.99
C ILE A 86 -5.06 -8.29 0.15
N MET A 87 -5.33 -7.45 -0.84
CA MET A 87 -4.26 -6.72 -1.53
C MET A 87 -4.07 -5.40 -0.81
N ASN A 88 -2.87 -5.15 -0.31
CA ASN A 88 -2.56 -3.97 0.48
C ASN A 88 -1.31 -3.28 -0.06
N LYS A 89 -1.25 -1.96 0.11
CA LYS A 89 -0.11 -1.12 -0.25
C LYS A 89 0.57 -0.64 1.03
N ARG A 90 1.86 -0.91 1.16
CA ARG A 90 2.64 -0.43 2.31
C ARG A 90 3.11 1.00 2.10
N GLY A 91 2.43 1.95 2.76
CA GLY A 91 2.59 3.39 2.52
C GLY A 91 3.84 4.01 3.15
N ASN A 92 4.37 3.44 4.23
CA ASN A 92 5.52 4.03 4.94
C ASN A 92 6.82 3.89 4.12
N GLU A 93 6.99 2.74 3.48
CA GLU A 93 8.12 2.36 2.64
C GLU A 93 8.15 3.20 1.37
N VAL A 94 6.96 3.43 0.78
CA VAL A 94 6.81 4.34 -0.37
C VAL A 94 7.29 5.73 0.01
N ASN A 95 6.72 6.29 1.08
CA ASN A 95 7.06 7.63 1.53
C ASN A 95 8.55 7.76 1.89
N TYR A 96 9.13 6.75 2.54
CA TYR A 96 10.53 6.74 2.90
C TYR A 96 11.42 6.74 1.65
N LEU A 97 11.21 5.81 0.72
CA LEU A 97 12.06 5.66 -0.45
C LEU A 97 11.94 6.86 -1.40
N GLU A 98 10.73 7.37 -1.63
CA GLU A 98 10.53 8.57 -2.45
C GLU A 98 11.20 9.81 -1.85
N ARG A 99 11.17 9.97 -0.52
CA ARG A 99 11.79 11.12 0.15
C ARG A 99 13.32 11.09 0.09
N HIS A 100 13.92 9.91 0.15
CA HIS A 100 15.38 9.77 0.23
C HIS A 100 16.03 9.62 -1.15
N LEU A 101 15.37 8.96 -2.10
CA LEU A 101 15.94 8.63 -3.41
C LEU A 101 15.30 9.44 -4.55
N GLY A 102 14.19 10.13 -4.27
CA GLY A 102 13.36 10.74 -5.30
C GLY A 102 12.51 9.69 -6.02
N LEU A 103 11.52 10.19 -6.78
CA LEU A 103 10.49 9.35 -7.40
C LEU A 103 11.10 8.30 -8.35
N ALA A 104 11.97 8.70 -9.28
CA ALA A 104 12.47 7.79 -10.32
C ALA A 104 13.23 6.57 -9.76
N GLU A 105 14.15 6.77 -8.80
CA GLU A 105 14.94 5.68 -8.22
C GLU A 105 14.12 4.81 -7.27
N ALA A 106 13.23 5.43 -6.46
CA ALA A 106 12.28 4.68 -5.63
C ALA A 106 11.40 3.74 -6.48
N ASN A 107 10.98 4.20 -7.66
CA ASN A 107 10.15 3.42 -8.56
C ASN A 107 10.86 2.20 -9.13
N GLU A 108 12.14 2.31 -9.49
CA GLU A 108 12.93 1.15 -9.91
C GLU A 108 13.05 0.12 -8.79
N LEU A 109 13.23 0.58 -7.55
CA LEU A 109 13.25 -0.30 -6.38
C LEU A 109 11.90 -0.96 -6.14
N PHE A 110 10.77 -0.25 -6.31
CA PHE A 110 9.44 -0.83 -6.14
C PHE A 110 9.16 -1.97 -7.13
N ALA A 111 9.63 -1.82 -8.38
CA ALA A 111 9.45 -2.81 -9.42
C ALA A 111 10.33 -4.06 -9.24
N ARG A 112 11.48 -3.95 -8.57
CA ARG A 112 12.50 -5.01 -8.54
C ARG A 112 12.71 -5.63 -7.16
N THR A 113 12.82 -4.79 -6.14
CA THR A 113 13.41 -5.19 -4.85
C THR A 113 12.42 -5.05 -3.70
N VAL A 114 11.64 -3.97 -3.67
CA VAL A 114 10.75 -3.62 -2.56
C VAL A 114 9.31 -3.55 -3.05
N PRO A 115 8.61 -4.69 -3.21
CA PRO A 115 7.24 -4.69 -3.69
C PRO A 115 6.34 -3.98 -2.68
N VAL A 116 5.87 -2.79 -3.06
CA VAL A 116 5.03 -1.94 -2.22
C VAL A 116 3.59 -2.41 -2.15
N TRP A 117 3.14 -3.15 -3.16
CA TRP A 117 1.87 -3.86 -3.18
C TRP A 117 2.08 -5.32 -2.90
N ARG A 118 1.26 -5.89 -2.02
CA ARG A 118 1.39 -7.28 -1.58
C ARG A 118 0.02 -7.90 -1.32
N TRP A 119 -0.09 -9.18 -1.59
CA TRP A 119 -1.12 -10.03 -1.00
C TRP A 119 -0.73 -10.29 0.45
N GLU A 120 -1.45 -9.67 1.38
CA GLU A 120 -1.33 -9.92 2.81
C GLU A 120 -2.27 -11.07 3.16
N VAL A 121 -1.70 -12.21 3.54
CA VAL A 121 -2.46 -13.43 3.85
C VAL A 121 -2.34 -13.76 5.33
N ARG A 122 -3.48 -13.84 6.00
CA ARG A 122 -3.58 -14.16 7.43
C ARG A 122 -4.29 -15.49 7.64
N LEU A 123 -3.69 -16.39 8.41
CA LEU A 123 -4.28 -17.64 8.87
C LEU A 123 -4.50 -17.56 10.38
N PHE A 124 -5.75 -17.74 10.81
CA PHE A 124 -6.12 -17.59 12.22
C PHE A 124 -7.20 -18.59 12.61
N ARG A 125 -7.36 -18.79 13.92
CA ARG A 125 -8.53 -19.43 14.52
C ARG A 125 -9.26 -18.38 15.36
N GLU A 126 -10.60 -18.40 15.31
CA GLU A 126 -11.39 -17.45 16.10
C GLU A 126 -11.08 -17.61 17.59
N LEU A 127 -10.81 -16.48 18.26
CA LEU A 127 -10.47 -16.40 19.70
C LEU A 127 -9.14 -17.09 20.08
N ASP A 128 -8.28 -17.36 19.11
CA ASP A 128 -6.92 -17.84 19.31
C ASP A 128 -5.94 -16.69 19.07
N GLU A 129 -4.91 -16.56 19.92
CA GLU A 129 -3.85 -15.56 19.75
C GLU A 129 -2.77 -16.04 18.75
N LEU A 130 -2.69 -17.35 18.50
CA LEU A 130 -1.78 -17.90 17.50
C LEU A 130 -2.29 -17.58 16.09
N GLU A 131 -1.58 -16.69 15.40
CA GLU A 131 -1.85 -16.35 14.01
C GLU A 131 -0.58 -16.46 13.16
N TYR A 132 -0.77 -16.70 11.86
CA TYR A 132 0.30 -16.69 10.88
C TYR A 132 -0.01 -15.67 9.78
N GLY A 133 1.00 -14.89 9.42
CA GLY A 133 0.97 -13.94 8.31
C GLY A 133 1.99 -14.31 7.24
N VAL A 134 1.59 -14.27 5.97
CA VAL A 134 2.52 -14.35 4.83
C VAL A 134 2.17 -13.25 3.85
N ASP A 135 3.13 -12.39 3.53
CA ASP A 135 2.97 -11.44 2.43
C ASP A 135 3.60 -12.01 1.16
N PHE A 136 2.86 -11.96 0.07
CA PHE A 136 3.36 -12.26 -1.26
C PHE A 136 3.42 -10.99 -2.11
N SER A 137 4.50 -10.82 -2.85
CA SER A 137 4.56 -9.84 -3.92
C SER A 137 3.59 -10.21 -5.06
N PRO A 138 3.25 -9.27 -5.96
CA PRO A 138 2.26 -9.51 -7.02
C PRO A 138 2.66 -10.59 -8.03
N ASP A 139 3.97 -10.85 -8.14
CA ASP A 139 4.57 -11.94 -8.94
C ASP A 139 4.63 -13.28 -8.18
N GLY A 140 4.17 -13.34 -6.92
CA GLY A 140 4.00 -14.56 -6.14
C GLY A 140 5.18 -14.94 -5.24
N ARG A 141 6.21 -14.10 -5.09
CA ARG A 141 7.31 -14.38 -4.15
C ARG A 141 6.86 -14.07 -2.72
N ALA A 142 7.17 -14.95 -1.78
CA ALA A 142 6.99 -14.64 -0.36
C ALA A 142 8.03 -13.58 0.07
N VAL A 143 7.57 -12.50 0.67
CA VAL A 143 8.41 -11.35 1.06
C VAL A 143 8.33 -11.03 2.55
N GLU A 144 7.33 -11.57 3.25
CA GLU A 144 7.21 -11.45 4.70
C GLU A 144 6.62 -12.74 5.27
N PHE A 145 7.08 -13.11 6.47
CA PHE A 145 6.49 -14.18 7.26
C PHE A 145 6.43 -13.72 8.71
N ILE A 146 5.23 -13.77 9.29
CA ILE A 146 4.96 -13.41 10.68
C ILE A 146 4.27 -14.60 11.35
N ARG A 147 4.63 -14.84 12.61
CA ARG A 147 3.92 -15.75 13.48
C ARG A 147 3.71 -15.05 14.81
N ASP A 148 2.45 -14.72 15.10
CA ASP A 148 2.05 -14.15 16.37
C ASP A 148 1.83 -15.29 17.35
N LEU A 149 2.47 -15.20 18.51
CA LEU A 149 2.40 -16.22 19.55
C LEU A 149 1.57 -15.69 20.73
N PRO A 150 0.81 -16.56 21.43
CA PRO A 150 0.15 -16.19 22.66
C PRO A 150 1.13 -15.59 23.67
N GLU A 151 0.76 -14.47 24.30
CA GLU A 151 1.67 -13.77 25.22
C GLU A 151 2.02 -14.59 26.47
N LYS A 152 1.17 -15.56 26.80
CA LYS A 152 1.29 -16.43 27.98
C LYS A 152 2.18 -17.64 27.73
N ASP A 153 2.60 -17.88 26.49
CA ASP A 153 3.48 -18.99 26.17
C ASP A 153 4.83 -18.82 26.88
N GLU A 154 5.38 -19.93 27.37
CA GLU A 154 6.70 -19.91 27.99
C GLU A 154 7.76 -19.57 26.92
N GLY A 155 8.40 -18.41 27.09
CA GLY A 155 9.48 -17.94 26.24
C GLY A 155 10.85 -18.03 26.93
N ALA A 156 11.91 -18.18 26.14
CA ALA A 156 13.26 -18.01 26.65
C ALA A 156 13.48 -16.56 27.09
N ARG A 157 14.07 -16.35 28.27
CA ARG A 157 14.51 -15.03 28.71
C ARG A 157 15.90 -14.76 28.19
N LEU A 158 15.96 -14.15 27.00
CA LEU A 158 17.21 -13.82 26.33
C LEU A 158 17.71 -12.44 26.76
N ASP A 159 19.01 -12.31 26.94
CA ASP A 159 19.64 -10.99 26.92
C ASP A 159 19.73 -10.45 25.48
N ARG A 160 20.10 -9.18 25.36
CA ARG A 160 20.15 -8.49 24.07
C ARG A 160 21.11 -9.17 23.08
N GLU A 161 22.26 -9.66 23.54
CA GLU A 161 23.28 -10.23 22.68
C GLU A 161 22.85 -11.61 22.17
N GLN A 162 22.27 -12.42 23.06
CA GLN A 162 21.69 -13.71 22.70
C GLN A 162 20.57 -13.56 21.65
N ALA A 163 19.65 -12.62 21.87
CA ALA A 163 18.57 -12.34 20.92
C ALA A 163 19.13 -11.88 19.55
N ARG A 164 20.17 -11.04 19.57
CA ARG A 164 20.83 -10.55 18.36
C ARG A 164 21.51 -11.67 17.58
N GLN A 165 22.22 -12.56 18.27
CA GLN A 165 22.89 -13.69 17.63
C GLN A 165 21.87 -14.62 16.96
N ILE A 166 20.77 -14.95 17.66
CA ILE A 166 19.69 -15.76 17.10
C ILE A 166 19.09 -15.11 15.85
N ALA A 167 18.85 -13.80 15.87
CA ALA A 167 18.34 -13.08 14.71
C ALA A 167 19.33 -13.07 13.53
N ALA A 168 20.63 -12.88 13.80
CA ALA A 168 21.68 -12.90 12.78
C ALA A 168 21.82 -14.29 12.14
N ASP A 169 21.76 -15.35 12.96
CA ASP A 169 21.78 -16.73 12.48
C ASP A 169 20.56 -17.03 11.61
N PHE A 170 19.37 -16.59 12.03
CA PHE A 170 18.16 -16.73 11.24
C PHE A 170 18.27 -16.04 9.87
N LEU A 171 18.77 -14.80 9.80
CA LEU A 171 18.95 -14.06 8.54
C LEU A 171 19.91 -14.77 7.58
N ARG A 172 21.03 -15.27 8.10
CA ARG A 172 22.01 -16.00 7.30
C ARG A 172 21.41 -17.29 6.76
N ASP A 173 20.74 -18.06 7.61
CA ASP A 173 20.30 -19.41 7.28
C ASP A 173 19.03 -19.40 6.39
N ASN A 174 18.19 -18.36 6.46
CA ASN A 174 16.91 -18.29 5.75
C ASN A 174 16.86 -17.27 4.61
N SER A 175 17.71 -16.25 4.62
CA SER A 175 17.70 -15.17 3.62
C SER A 175 19.03 -14.99 2.91
N GLY A 176 20.09 -15.70 3.35
CA GLY A 176 21.44 -15.51 2.85
C GLY A 176 22.02 -14.13 3.17
N LEU A 177 21.40 -13.39 4.10
CA LEU A 177 21.81 -12.05 4.49
C LEU A 177 22.83 -12.14 5.62
N ASP A 178 23.98 -11.49 5.42
CA ASP A 178 24.98 -11.34 6.47
C ASP A 178 24.69 -10.06 7.25
N ALA A 179 24.23 -10.20 8.49
CA ALA A 179 23.90 -9.08 9.37
C ALA A 179 25.09 -8.12 9.61
N THR A 180 26.34 -8.56 9.40
CA THR A 180 27.54 -7.71 9.54
C THR A 180 27.71 -6.71 8.40
N GLN A 181 27.00 -6.91 7.28
CA GLN A 181 27.00 -5.97 6.15
C GLN A 181 26.02 -4.81 6.33
N TYR A 182 25.24 -4.82 7.42
CA TYR A 182 24.21 -3.84 7.70
C TYR A 182 24.50 -3.06 8.98
N GLU A 183 24.12 -1.79 8.98
CA GLU A 183 24.11 -0.99 10.20
C GLU A 183 22.84 -1.31 10.99
N PHE A 184 23.00 -1.62 12.28
CA PHE A 184 21.87 -1.85 13.15
C PHE A 184 21.31 -0.53 13.66
N ILE A 185 20.04 -0.29 13.36
CA ILE A 185 19.31 0.91 13.79
C ILE A 185 18.32 0.51 14.87
N GLU A 186 18.52 1.02 16.09
CA GLU A 186 17.55 0.89 17.18
C GLU A 186 16.59 2.08 17.14
N TYR A 187 15.32 1.85 16.78
CA TYR A 187 14.30 2.88 16.88
C TYR A 187 14.02 3.12 18.38
N ARG A 188 14.29 4.33 18.84
CA ARG A 188 14.04 4.78 20.22
C ARG A 188 12.67 5.43 20.34
#